data_AF-A0A064CMW4-F1
#
_entry.id   AF-A0A064CMW4-F1
#
_cell.length_a   1.000
_cell.length_b   1.000
_cell.length_c   1.000
_cell.angle_alpha   90.00
_cell.angle_beta   90.00
_cell.angle_gamma   90.00
#
_symmetry.space_group_name_H-M   'P 1'
#
loop_
_entity.id
_entity.type
_entity.pdbx_description
1 polymer ?
#
loop_
_entity_poly.entity_id
_entity_poly.type
_entity_poly.pdbx_seq_one_letter_code
_entity_poly.pdbx_strand_id
1 'polypeptide(L)'
;MRVPLGSYGEGLFTAIRQTRSDLLVTARAAYRGGDFETSYASFSRAGAVGPLTLDDLDAMATSAGRLGHGREAMRMGELVFLRLVRTDPNAAAGKAVELGSAWLSNGEVAVGEAWIRRARGLLADASQVAVSARLAHLEAVLTALGDDADLAAERSAVLREMALEPGTSVMGQAYHRLGDIRRRRGDVDGAFAAYARALESGVVPQPGEALLRCALGDVDTARAQVRAAIATSDSRELPRLLRGGVEIALAAGEVDEAEGYLRELESAYGDDTVLRGAVLVRRGRYREALTVLRAALREPRLRQSAAARAEVHAWIERAYAGLLTASA
;
A
#
# COMPACT_ATOMS: atom_id res chain seq x y z
N MET A 1 61.27 -50.76 28.77
CA MET A 1 60.67 -49.40 28.71
C MET A 1 59.29 -49.55 28.10
N ARG A 2 58.22 -49.37 28.90
CA ARG A 2 56.82 -49.55 28.48
C ARG A 2 56.45 -48.43 27.50
N VAL A 3 56.06 -48.80 26.28
CA VAL A 3 55.44 -47.88 25.32
C VAL A 3 53.92 -47.87 25.63
N PRO A 4 53.28 -46.70 25.84
CA PRO A 4 51.86 -46.66 26.15
C PRO A 4 51.02 -46.86 24.87
N LEU A 5 49.94 -47.63 25.00
CA LEU A 5 48.88 -47.74 24.00
C LEU A 5 48.18 -46.38 23.88
N GLY A 6 48.46 -45.65 22.79
CA GLY A 6 47.73 -44.45 22.42
C GLY A 6 46.31 -44.80 22.00
N SER A 7 45.35 -44.19 22.69
CA SER A 7 43.92 -44.26 22.43
C SER A 7 43.62 -43.87 20.96
N TYR A 8 43.29 -44.85 20.14
CA TYR A 8 42.56 -44.66 18.88
C TYR A 8 41.11 -45.06 19.15
N GLY A 9 40.40 -44.30 19.98
CA GLY A 9 39.09 -44.74 20.46
C GLY A 9 38.08 -43.66 20.86
N GLU A 10 38.42 -42.38 20.87
CA GLU A 10 37.48 -41.35 21.39
C GLU A 10 37.22 -40.18 20.46
N GLY A 11 37.72 -40.22 19.22
CA GLY A 11 37.52 -39.13 18.24
C GLY A 11 36.36 -39.31 17.25
N LEU A 12 35.63 -40.44 17.27
CA LEU A 12 34.67 -40.80 16.22
C LEU A 12 33.20 -40.93 16.67
N PHE A 13 32.88 -40.57 17.91
CA PHE A 13 31.50 -40.61 18.41
C PHE A 13 31.13 -39.28 19.06
N THR A 14 30.58 -38.35 18.26
CA THR A 14 29.54 -37.37 18.67
C THR A 14 29.09 -36.44 17.54
N ALA A 15 29.17 -36.84 16.27
CA ALA A 15 28.21 -36.32 15.30
C ALA A 15 26.91 -37.11 15.51
N ILE A 16 26.01 -36.64 16.38
CA ILE A 16 24.65 -37.18 16.42
C ILE A 16 24.10 -37.05 15.01
N ARG A 17 24.06 -38.17 14.28
CA ARG A 17 23.48 -38.22 12.95
C ARG A 17 21.97 -38.11 13.15
N GLN A 18 21.48 -36.88 13.31
CA GLN A 18 20.06 -36.59 13.51
C GLN A 18 19.25 -37.40 12.50
N THR A 19 18.39 -38.27 13.01
CA THR A 19 17.55 -39.09 12.16
C THR A 19 16.47 -38.22 11.53
N ARG A 20 15.84 -38.71 10.44
CA ARG A 20 14.75 -37.97 9.79
C ARG A 20 13.61 -37.65 10.77
N SER A 21 13.30 -38.58 11.68
CA SER A 21 12.33 -38.36 12.75
C SER A 21 12.75 -37.25 13.71
N ASP A 22 14.02 -37.19 14.11
CA ASP A 22 14.52 -36.14 15.00
C ASP A 22 14.40 -34.77 14.33
N LEU A 23 14.76 -34.69 13.04
CA LEU A 23 14.64 -33.46 12.25
C LEU A 23 13.18 -32.98 12.17
N LEU A 24 12.20 -33.87 11.95
CA LEU A 24 10.79 -33.49 11.91
C LEU A 24 10.28 -33.02 13.28
N VAL A 25 10.69 -33.68 14.37
CA VAL A 25 10.32 -33.27 15.73
C VAL A 25 10.88 -31.88 16.04
N THR A 26 12.16 -31.65 15.75
CA THR A 26 12.79 -30.33 15.91
C THR A 26 12.11 -29.27 15.05
N ALA A 27 11.83 -29.57 13.78
CA ALA A 27 11.22 -28.63 12.85
C ALA A 27 9.83 -28.16 13.31
N ARG A 28 8.99 -29.09 13.79
CA ARG A 28 7.64 -28.81 14.29
C ARG A 28 7.64 -28.08 15.62
N ALA A 29 8.58 -28.39 16.50
CA ALA A 29 8.73 -27.68 17.77
C ALA A 29 9.18 -26.23 17.52
N ALA A 30 10.18 -26.03 16.67
CA ALA A 30 10.67 -24.71 16.26
C ALA A 30 9.56 -23.88 15.58
N TYR A 31 8.79 -24.49 14.67
CA TYR A 31 7.64 -23.82 14.02
C TYR A 31 6.61 -23.30 15.03
N ARG A 32 6.20 -24.15 15.99
CA ARG A 32 5.26 -23.76 17.05
C ARG A 32 5.84 -22.69 17.98
N GLY A 33 7.16 -22.66 18.15
CA GLY A 33 7.88 -21.65 18.93
C GLY A 33 8.16 -20.34 18.17
N GLY A 34 7.83 -20.25 16.88
CA GLY A 34 8.14 -19.09 16.03
C GLY A 34 9.60 -18.98 15.58
N ASP A 35 10.43 -19.99 15.87
CA ASP A 35 11.80 -20.09 15.35
C ASP A 35 11.76 -20.64 13.91
N PHE A 36 11.47 -19.73 12.98
CA PHE A 36 11.32 -20.07 11.57
C PHE A 36 12.65 -20.48 10.93
N GLU A 37 13.79 -20.01 11.43
CA GLU A 37 15.12 -20.37 10.92
C GLU A 37 15.43 -21.84 11.20
N THR A 38 15.31 -22.26 12.47
CA THR A 38 15.51 -23.66 12.86
C THR A 38 14.45 -24.57 12.25
N SER A 39 13.21 -24.11 12.17
CA SER A 39 12.11 -24.85 11.53
C SER A 39 12.43 -25.16 10.07
N TYR A 40 12.76 -24.13 9.29
CA TYR A 40 13.06 -24.24 7.89
C TYR A 40 14.27 -25.15 7.64
N ALA A 41 15.39 -24.90 8.33
CA ALA A 41 16.60 -25.71 8.18
C ALA A 41 16.35 -27.20 8.49
N SER A 42 15.55 -27.48 9.51
CA SER A 42 15.23 -28.86 9.91
C SER A 42 14.27 -29.54 8.92
N PHE A 43 13.25 -28.84 8.41
CA PHE A 43 12.37 -29.37 7.38
C PHE A 43 13.11 -29.60 6.05
N SER A 44 13.99 -28.68 5.62
CA SER A 44 14.82 -28.84 4.42
C SER A 44 15.66 -30.11 4.48
N ARG A 45 16.31 -30.37 5.63
CA ARG A 45 17.11 -31.58 5.84
C ARG A 45 16.24 -32.84 5.89
N ALA A 46 15.06 -32.78 6.52
CA ALA A 46 14.14 -33.92 6.56
C ALA A 46 13.55 -34.25 5.18
N GLY A 47 13.28 -33.24 4.36
CA GLY A 47 12.78 -33.34 3.00
C GLY A 47 13.79 -33.92 2.02
N ALA A 48 15.08 -33.63 2.22
CA ALA A 48 16.16 -34.24 1.44
C ALA A 48 16.29 -35.76 1.65
N VAL A 49 15.83 -36.27 2.80
CA VAL A 49 15.84 -37.71 3.13
C VAL A 49 14.55 -38.41 2.67
N GLY A 50 13.42 -37.70 2.55
CA GLY A 50 12.17 -38.28 2.07
C GLY A 50 10.98 -37.31 2.10
N PRO A 51 9.85 -37.67 1.47
CA PRO A 51 8.72 -36.76 1.25
C PRO A 51 8.09 -36.28 2.56
N LEU A 52 7.96 -34.97 2.73
CA LEU A 52 7.26 -34.36 3.86
C LEU A 52 5.76 -34.62 3.79
N THR A 53 5.14 -34.74 4.97
CA THR A 53 3.68 -34.74 5.10
C THR A 53 3.11 -33.40 4.63
N LEU A 54 1.80 -33.34 4.40
CA LEU A 54 1.16 -32.11 3.95
C LEU A 54 1.35 -30.97 4.95
N ASP A 55 1.12 -31.24 6.23
CA ASP A 55 1.26 -30.27 7.32
C ASP A 55 2.72 -29.80 7.49
N ASP A 56 3.68 -30.73 7.35
CA ASP A 56 5.11 -30.39 7.42
C ASP A 56 5.54 -29.51 6.24
N LEU A 57 5.04 -29.81 5.04
CA LEU A 57 5.32 -29.03 3.85
C LEU A 57 4.72 -27.62 3.96
N ASP A 58 3.54 -27.50 4.57
CA ASP A 58 2.88 -26.22 4.76
C ASP A 58 3.55 -25.35 5.83
N ALA A 59 3.98 -25.98 6.93
CA ALA A 59 4.80 -25.33 7.94
C ALA A 59 6.15 -24.88 7.37
N MET A 60 6.79 -25.71 6.53
CA MET A 60 8.03 -25.37 5.83
C MET A 60 7.84 -24.18 4.87
N ALA A 61 6.74 -24.14 4.10
CA ALA A 61 6.40 -23.02 3.22
C ALA A 61 6.25 -21.71 4.01
N THR A 62 5.53 -21.77 5.13
CA THR A 62 5.35 -20.62 6.03
C THR A 62 6.69 -20.12 6.58
N SER A 63 7.53 -21.03 7.10
CA SER A 63 8.86 -20.68 7.61
C SER A 63 9.74 -20.04 6.53
N ALA A 64 9.75 -20.59 5.32
CA ALA A 64 10.48 -20.01 4.18
C ALA A 64 10.00 -18.59 3.85
N GLY A 65 8.69 -18.35 3.89
CA GLY A 65 8.11 -17.02 3.66
C GLY A 65 8.57 -16.00 4.71
N ARG A 66 8.58 -16.39 5.99
CA ARG A 66 9.03 -15.54 7.12
C ARG A 66 10.51 -15.16 7.05
N LEU A 67 11.34 -16.01 6.44
CA LEU A 67 12.78 -15.77 6.23
C LEU A 67 13.09 -15.01 4.93
N GLY A 68 12.06 -14.61 4.16
CA GLY A 68 12.24 -13.92 2.88
C GLY A 68 12.62 -14.84 1.71
N HIS A 69 12.53 -16.17 1.87
CA HIS A 69 12.74 -17.14 0.80
C HIS A 69 11.49 -17.29 -0.10
N GLY A 70 10.99 -16.17 -0.63
CA GLY A 70 9.67 -16.08 -1.28
C GLY A 70 9.45 -17.08 -2.43
N ARG A 71 10.44 -17.26 -3.32
CA ARG A 71 10.36 -18.24 -4.43
C ARG A 71 10.19 -19.67 -3.93
N GLU A 72 10.82 -20.00 -2.81
CA GLU A 72 10.77 -21.35 -2.25
C GLU A 72 9.47 -21.58 -1.49
N ALA A 73 9.04 -20.60 -0.70
CA ALA A 73 7.74 -20.59 -0.06
C ALA A 73 6.61 -20.80 -1.07
N MET A 74 6.66 -20.10 -2.21
CA MET A 74 5.67 -20.24 -3.29
C MET A 74 5.67 -21.62 -3.91
N ARG A 75 6.83 -22.16 -4.31
CA ARG A 75 6.90 -23.53 -4.87
C ARG A 75 6.34 -24.58 -3.93
N MET A 76 6.62 -24.47 -2.63
CA MET A 76 6.09 -25.40 -1.63
C MET A 76 4.60 -25.22 -1.41
N GLY A 77 4.11 -23.98 -1.32
CA GLY A 77 2.69 -23.69 -1.19
C GLY A 77 1.87 -24.19 -2.40
N GLU A 78 2.40 -24.08 -3.61
CA GLU A 78 1.79 -24.63 -4.82
C GLU A 78 1.70 -26.16 -4.78
N LEU A 79 2.73 -26.84 -4.27
CA LEU A 79 2.70 -28.29 -4.04
C LEU A 79 1.67 -28.70 -2.99
N VAL A 80 1.54 -27.93 -1.90
CA VAL A 80 0.49 -28.12 -0.89
C VAL A 80 -0.89 -27.97 -1.52
N PHE A 81 -1.11 -26.93 -2.32
CA PHE A 81 -2.36 -26.72 -3.06
C PHE A 81 -2.70 -27.91 -3.96
N LEU A 82 -1.75 -28.38 -4.78
CA LEU A 82 -1.99 -29.50 -5.71
C LEU A 82 -2.38 -30.79 -4.99
N ARG A 83 -1.88 -31.01 -3.78
CA ARG A 83 -2.28 -32.16 -2.94
C ARG A 83 -3.66 -31.94 -2.34
N LEU A 84 -3.93 -30.74 -1.82
CA LEU A 84 -5.21 -30.38 -1.19
C LEU A 84 -6.39 -30.45 -2.16
N VAL A 85 -6.25 -30.00 -3.41
CA VAL A 85 -7.36 -30.03 -4.39
C VAL A 85 -7.97 -31.43 -4.55
N ARG A 86 -7.19 -32.50 -4.31
CA ARG A 86 -7.65 -33.88 -4.43
C ARG A 86 -8.30 -34.44 -3.16
N THR A 87 -7.99 -33.86 -2.01
CA THR A 87 -8.36 -34.43 -0.70
C THR A 87 -9.31 -33.55 0.10
N ASP A 88 -9.14 -32.23 -0.01
CA ASP A 88 -9.92 -31.21 0.71
C ASP A 88 -9.97 -29.91 -0.13
N PRO A 89 -10.99 -29.74 -0.97
CA PRO A 89 -11.20 -28.53 -1.78
C PRO A 89 -11.31 -27.24 -0.96
N ASN A 90 -11.76 -27.30 0.29
CA ASN A 90 -11.92 -26.13 1.15
C ASN A 90 -10.57 -25.63 1.66
N ALA A 91 -9.74 -26.56 2.16
CA ALA A 91 -8.37 -26.23 2.51
C ALA A 91 -7.57 -25.79 1.28
N ALA A 92 -7.84 -26.37 0.10
CA ALA A 92 -7.26 -25.92 -1.16
C ALA A 92 -7.64 -24.47 -1.49
N ALA A 93 -8.90 -24.07 -1.27
CA ALA A 93 -9.34 -22.69 -1.44
C ALA A 93 -8.61 -21.75 -0.48
N GLY A 94 -8.48 -22.13 0.80
CA GLY A 94 -7.67 -21.41 1.77
C GLY A 94 -6.23 -21.19 1.31
N LYS A 95 -5.58 -22.25 0.82
CA LYS A 95 -4.23 -22.19 0.28
C LYS A 95 -4.13 -21.30 -0.98
N ALA A 96 -5.12 -21.36 -1.86
CA ALA A 96 -5.17 -20.50 -3.06
C ALA A 96 -5.31 -19.01 -2.70
N VAL A 97 -6.09 -18.66 -1.68
CA VAL A 97 -6.20 -17.27 -1.19
C VAL A 97 -4.86 -16.79 -0.62
N GLU A 98 -4.15 -17.65 0.13
CA GLU A 98 -2.83 -17.34 0.68
C GLU A 98 -1.79 -17.09 -0.42
N LEU A 99 -1.72 -17.99 -1.41
CA LEU A 99 -0.84 -17.83 -2.57
C LEU A 99 -1.20 -16.58 -3.39
N GLY A 100 -2.50 -16.31 -3.59
CA GLY A 100 -2.98 -15.11 -4.26
C GLY A 100 -2.50 -13.84 -3.57
N SER A 101 -2.69 -13.74 -2.26
CA SER A 101 -2.19 -12.62 -1.45
C SER A 101 -0.68 -12.46 -1.59
N ALA A 102 0.09 -13.54 -1.46
CA ALA A 102 1.55 -13.50 -1.55
C ALA A 102 2.07 -13.03 -2.92
N TRP A 103 1.45 -13.45 -4.02
CA TRP A 103 1.80 -12.97 -5.37
C TRP A 103 1.44 -11.50 -5.57
N LEU A 104 0.31 -11.04 -5.03
CA LEU A 104 -0.07 -9.63 -5.06
C LEU A 104 0.91 -8.73 -4.30
N SER A 105 1.38 -9.15 -3.12
CA SER A 105 2.40 -8.41 -2.35
C SER A 105 3.71 -8.21 -3.11
N ASN A 106 4.08 -9.21 -3.93
CA ASN A 106 5.26 -9.19 -4.77
C ASN A 106 5.07 -8.39 -6.06
N GLY A 107 3.85 -7.94 -6.37
CA GLY A 107 3.52 -7.17 -7.56
C GLY A 107 3.16 -8.00 -8.79
N GLU A 108 3.10 -9.32 -8.68
CA GLU A 108 2.73 -10.23 -9.76
C GLU A 108 1.20 -10.35 -9.84
N VAL A 109 0.55 -9.25 -10.26
CA VAL A 109 -0.91 -9.08 -10.20
C VAL A 109 -1.64 -10.19 -10.96
N ALA A 110 -1.25 -10.47 -12.19
CA ALA A 110 -1.90 -11.50 -13.03
C ALA A 110 -1.83 -12.91 -12.39
N VAL A 111 -0.72 -13.23 -11.73
CA VAL A 111 -0.56 -14.54 -11.04
C VAL A 111 -1.45 -14.57 -9.80
N GLY A 112 -1.46 -13.50 -9.01
CA GLY A 112 -2.33 -13.35 -7.85
C GLY A 112 -3.82 -13.47 -8.19
N GLU A 113 -4.26 -12.81 -9.27
CA GLU A 113 -5.63 -12.90 -9.79
C GLU A 113 -6.02 -14.31 -10.21
N ALA A 114 -5.10 -15.04 -10.86
CA ALA A 114 -5.35 -16.41 -11.26
C ALA A 114 -5.56 -17.33 -10.03
N TRP A 115 -4.83 -17.09 -8.94
CA TRP A 115 -5.03 -17.79 -7.67
C TRP A 115 -6.35 -17.44 -6.99
N ILE A 116 -6.74 -16.17 -6.99
CA ILE A 116 -8.04 -15.72 -6.47
C ILE A 116 -9.20 -16.34 -7.26
N ARG A 117 -9.09 -16.40 -8.59
CA ARG A 117 -10.08 -17.08 -9.44
C ARG A 117 -10.21 -18.57 -9.13
N ARG A 118 -9.08 -19.26 -8.87
CA ARG A 118 -9.08 -20.67 -8.43
C ARG A 118 -9.75 -20.84 -7.08
N ALA A 119 -9.45 -19.97 -6.11
CA ALA A 119 -10.09 -19.99 -4.79
C ALA A 119 -11.62 -19.83 -4.91
N ARG A 120 -12.08 -18.87 -5.74
CA ARG A 120 -13.51 -18.68 -6.02
C ARG A 120 -14.17 -19.93 -6.60
N GLY A 121 -13.52 -20.56 -7.60
CA GLY A 121 -14.02 -21.79 -8.20
C GLY A 121 -14.15 -22.96 -7.21
N LEU A 122 -13.25 -23.04 -6.23
CA LEU A 122 -13.27 -24.08 -5.20
C LEU A 122 -14.31 -23.83 -4.09
N LEU A 123 -14.71 -22.57 -3.86
CA LEU A 123 -15.67 -22.19 -2.82
C LEU A 123 -17.12 -22.13 -3.30
N ALA A 124 -17.40 -22.39 -4.59
CA ALA A 124 -18.73 -22.28 -5.17
C ALA A 124 -19.81 -23.09 -4.43
N ASP A 125 -19.41 -24.14 -3.69
CA ASP A 125 -20.31 -25.05 -2.95
C ASP A 125 -20.04 -25.13 -1.42
N ALA A 126 -19.21 -24.24 -0.84
CA ALA A 126 -18.72 -24.42 0.54
C ALA A 126 -18.95 -23.24 1.49
N SER A 127 -19.38 -23.54 2.72
CA SER A 127 -19.69 -22.58 3.79
C SER A 127 -18.49 -22.24 4.69
N GLN A 128 -17.35 -21.80 4.13
CA GLN A 128 -16.23 -21.28 4.94
C GLN A 128 -16.22 -19.76 5.02
N VAL A 129 -16.87 -19.21 6.05
CA VAL A 129 -17.03 -17.76 6.26
C VAL A 129 -15.70 -17.00 6.24
N ALA A 130 -14.65 -17.52 6.89
CA ALA A 130 -13.36 -16.82 6.98
C ALA A 130 -12.59 -16.78 5.64
N VAL A 131 -12.60 -17.87 4.87
CA VAL A 131 -11.92 -17.90 3.56
C VAL A 131 -12.72 -17.09 2.55
N SER A 132 -14.05 -17.17 2.56
CA SER A 132 -14.92 -16.37 1.71
C SER A 132 -14.81 -14.87 1.99
N ALA A 133 -14.70 -14.47 3.26
CA ALA A 133 -14.47 -13.06 3.62
C ALA A 133 -13.12 -12.55 3.09
N ARG A 134 -12.04 -13.33 3.24
CA ARG A 134 -10.72 -12.97 2.73
C ARG A 134 -10.67 -12.94 1.20
N LEU A 135 -11.36 -13.88 0.55
CA LEU A 135 -11.49 -13.92 -0.90
C LEU A 135 -12.24 -12.69 -1.42
N ALA A 136 -13.44 -12.41 -0.89
CA ALA A 136 -14.24 -11.24 -1.26
C ALA A 136 -13.46 -9.94 -1.03
N HIS A 137 -12.64 -9.90 0.03
CA HIS A 137 -11.74 -8.79 0.28
C HIS A 137 -10.71 -8.60 -0.83
N LEU A 138 -9.92 -9.63 -1.18
CA LEU A 138 -8.92 -9.53 -2.25
C LEU A 138 -9.55 -9.19 -3.62
N GLU A 139 -10.76 -9.70 -3.89
CA GLU A 139 -11.50 -9.41 -5.11
C GLU A 139 -11.99 -7.95 -5.18
N ALA A 140 -12.47 -7.41 -4.05
CA ALA A 140 -12.83 -6.00 -3.94
C ALA A 140 -11.61 -5.10 -4.17
N VAL A 141 -10.44 -5.50 -3.65
CA VAL A 141 -9.18 -4.77 -3.85
C VAL A 141 -8.76 -4.77 -5.31
N LEU A 142 -8.72 -5.93 -5.96
CA LEU A 142 -8.38 -6.02 -7.39
C LEU A 142 -9.34 -5.20 -8.27
N THR A 143 -10.64 -5.28 -7.98
CA THR A 143 -11.67 -4.49 -8.68
C THR A 143 -11.49 -2.99 -8.46
N ALA A 144 -11.22 -2.58 -7.21
CA ALA A 144 -10.97 -1.20 -6.87
C ALA A 144 -9.66 -0.69 -7.48
N LEU A 145 -8.68 -1.54 -7.75
CA LEU A 145 -7.44 -1.13 -8.40
C LEU A 145 -7.60 -1.01 -9.93
N GLY A 146 -8.52 -1.77 -10.54
CA GLY A 146 -8.79 -1.79 -11.99
C GLY A 146 -7.71 -2.55 -12.77
N ASP A 147 -7.74 -2.51 -14.11
CA ASP A 147 -6.82 -3.26 -15.00
C ASP A 147 -6.08 -2.33 -16.01
N ASP A 148 -5.29 -1.41 -15.46
CA ASP A 148 -4.61 -0.30 -16.08
C ASP A 148 -3.10 -0.48 -15.85
N ALA A 149 -2.40 -0.80 -16.93
CA ALA A 149 -0.97 -1.09 -16.93
C ALA A 149 -0.12 0.07 -16.41
N ASP A 150 -0.60 1.32 -16.54
CA ASP A 150 0.14 2.52 -16.11
C ASP A 150 0.22 2.64 -14.59
N LEU A 151 -0.61 1.91 -13.85
CA LEU A 151 -0.65 1.94 -12.39
C LEU A 151 -0.06 0.68 -11.75
N ALA A 152 0.63 -0.18 -12.51
CA ALA A 152 1.15 -1.45 -11.99
C ALA A 152 2.03 -1.27 -10.74
N ALA A 153 2.83 -0.20 -10.68
CA ALA A 153 3.70 0.10 -9.54
C ALA A 153 2.91 0.58 -8.31
N GLU A 154 1.99 1.54 -8.47
CA GLU A 154 1.14 2.03 -7.38
C GLU A 154 0.20 0.93 -6.88
N ARG A 155 -0.32 0.10 -7.78
CA ARG A 155 -1.13 -1.08 -7.43
C ARG A 155 -0.33 -2.08 -6.64
N SER A 156 0.89 -2.41 -7.07
CA SER A 156 1.78 -3.28 -6.31
C SER A 156 2.07 -2.69 -4.93
N ALA A 157 2.27 -1.37 -4.81
CA ALA A 157 2.50 -0.71 -3.52
C ALA A 157 1.27 -0.80 -2.60
N VAL A 158 0.08 -0.50 -3.13
CA VAL A 158 -1.19 -0.60 -2.38
C VAL A 158 -1.46 -2.06 -1.97
N LEU A 159 -1.32 -3.02 -2.90
CA LEU A 159 -1.48 -4.44 -2.62
C LEU A 159 -0.49 -4.95 -1.57
N ARG A 160 0.77 -4.49 -1.63
CA ARG A 160 1.80 -4.85 -0.65
C ARG A 160 1.47 -4.31 0.74
N GLU A 161 1.06 -3.05 0.86
CA GLU A 161 0.59 -2.50 2.14
C GLU A 161 -0.60 -3.31 2.66
N MET A 162 -1.52 -3.69 1.78
CA MET A 162 -2.72 -4.42 2.18
C MET A 162 -2.46 -5.87 2.62
N ALA A 163 -1.42 -6.50 2.06
CA ALA A 163 -1.10 -7.89 2.36
C ALA A 163 -0.10 -8.07 3.52
N LEU A 164 0.67 -7.03 3.87
CA LEU A 164 1.62 -7.08 4.99
C LEU A 164 0.92 -7.09 6.35
N GLU A 165 -0.24 -6.45 6.48
CA GLU A 165 -1.01 -6.44 7.73
C GLU A 165 -2.52 -6.54 7.46
N PRO A 166 -3.17 -7.65 7.86
CA PRO A 166 -4.62 -7.71 7.91
C PRO A 166 -5.12 -6.81 9.05
N GLY A 167 -5.41 -5.55 8.73
CA GLY A 167 -5.95 -4.56 9.66
C GLY A 167 -6.76 -3.49 8.95
N THR A 168 -7.95 -3.19 9.45
CA THR A 168 -8.90 -2.24 8.86
C THR A 168 -8.26 -0.87 8.58
N SER A 169 -7.36 -0.39 9.46
CA SER A 169 -6.68 0.90 9.29
C SER A 169 -5.71 0.93 8.10
N VAL A 170 -4.93 -0.14 7.88
CA VAL A 170 -4.01 -0.23 6.73
C VAL A 170 -4.81 -0.27 5.42
N MET A 171 -6.00 -0.90 5.43
CA MET A 171 -6.90 -0.93 4.28
C MET A 171 -7.45 0.46 3.97
N GLY A 172 -7.89 1.18 5.00
CA GLY A 172 -8.43 2.52 4.80
C GLY A 172 -7.41 3.49 4.19
N GLN A 173 -6.14 3.38 4.60
CA GLN A 173 -5.06 4.19 4.02
C GLN A 173 -4.78 3.83 2.56
N ALA A 174 -4.79 2.54 2.22
CA ALA A 174 -4.67 2.05 0.85
C ALA A 174 -5.78 2.60 -0.06
N TYR A 175 -7.04 2.49 0.38
CA TYR A 175 -8.19 3.04 -0.36
C TYR A 175 -8.15 4.56 -0.49
N HIS A 176 -7.72 5.27 0.55
CA HIS A 176 -7.54 6.73 0.47
C HIS A 176 -6.52 7.12 -0.60
N ARG A 177 -5.36 6.45 -0.64
CA ARG A 177 -4.32 6.71 -1.67
C ARG A 177 -4.81 6.40 -3.07
N LEU A 178 -5.55 5.30 -3.23
CA LEU A 178 -6.18 4.94 -4.50
C LEU A 178 -7.18 6.01 -4.98
N GLY A 179 -8.00 6.54 -4.06
CA GLY A 179 -8.91 7.65 -4.37
C GLY A 179 -8.16 8.89 -4.86
N ASP A 180 -7.04 9.22 -4.21
CA ASP A 180 -6.17 10.33 -4.60
C ASP A 180 -5.55 10.15 -6.00
N ILE A 181 -5.15 8.92 -6.34
CA ILE A 181 -4.61 8.57 -7.68
C ILE A 181 -5.70 8.75 -8.74
N ARG A 182 -6.89 8.18 -8.49
CA ARG A 182 -8.03 8.25 -9.41
C ARG A 182 -8.51 9.68 -9.63
N ARG A 183 -8.60 10.47 -8.55
CA ARG A 183 -8.91 11.91 -8.61
C ARG A 183 -7.95 12.66 -9.53
N ARG A 184 -6.63 12.45 -9.39
CA ARG A 184 -5.63 13.13 -10.23
C ARG A 184 -5.72 12.78 -11.71
N ARG A 185 -6.27 11.61 -12.05
CA ARG A 185 -6.50 11.19 -13.44
C ARG A 185 -7.86 11.61 -13.99
N GLY A 186 -8.77 12.09 -13.13
CA GLY A 186 -10.13 12.44 -13.52
C GLY A 186 -11.12 11.27 -13.51
N ASP A 187 -10.74 10.12 -12.95
CA ASP A 187 -11.68 9.01 -12.69
C ASP A 187 -12.53 9.34 -11.45
N VAL A 188 -13.59 10.12 -11.67
CA VAL A 188 -14.45 10.66 -10.62
C VAL A 188 -15.16 9.54 -9.86
N ASP A 189 -15.83 8.63 -10.57
CA ASP A 189 -16.61 7.55 -9.97
C ASP A 189 -15.71 6.59 -9.18
N GLY A 190 -14.58 6.22 -9.76
CA GLY A 190 -13.62 5.36 -9.10
C GLY A 190 -12.98 6.01 -7.88
N ALA A 191 -12.78 7.34 -7.89
CA ALA A 191 -12.24 8.06 -6.74
C ALA A 191 -13.23 8.10 -5.57
N PHE A 192 -14.51 8.41 -5.82
CA PHE A 192 -15.55 8.36 -4.78
C PHE A 192 -15.72 6.96 -4.20
N ALA A 193 -15.73 5.93 -5.06
CA ALA A 193 -15.80 4.54 -4.61
C ALA A 193 -14.65 4.20 -3.67
N ALA A 194 -13.42 4.59 -4.01
CA ALA A 194 -12.24 4.37 -3.16
C ALA A 194 -12.32 5.14 -1.84
N TYR A 195 -12.71 6.43 -1.86
CA TYR A 195 -12.89 7.20 -0.64
C TYR A 195 -13.99 6.66 0.29
N ALA A 196 -15.09 6.16 -0.27
CA ALA A 196 -16.13 5.50 0.50
C ALA A 196 -15.59 4.26 1.24
N ARG A 197 -14.77 3.43 0.56
CA ARG A 197 -14.10 2.28 1.20
C ARG A 197 -13.10 2.67 2.28
N ALA A 198 -12.39 3.79 2.07
CA ALA A 198 -11.50 4.34 3.10
C ALA A 198 -12.29 4.70 4.36
N LEU A 199 -13.44 5.38 4.18
CA LEU A 199 -14.31 5.79 5.28
C LEU A 199 -14.97 4.60 5.98
N GLU A 200 -15.45 3.59 5.24
CA GLU A 200 -15.93 2.31 5.78
C GLU A 200 -14.87 1.64 6.68
N SER A 201 -13.60 1.88 6.37
CA SER A 201 -12.45 1.37 7.10
C SER A 201 -11.97 2.31 8.23
N GLY A 202 -12.72 3.39 8.51
CA GLY A 202 -12.43 4.36 9.55
C GLY A 202 -11.38 5.42 9.19
N VAL A 203 -10.95 5.50 7.93
CA VAL A 203 -9.98 6.51 7.45
C VAL A 203 -10.73 7.63 6.75
N VAL A 204 -10.60 8.84 7.29
CA VAL A 204 -11.26 10.04 6.75
C VAL A 204 -10.58 10.44 5.42
N PRO A 205 -11.32 10.52 4.30
CA PRO A 205 -10.72 10.68 2.97
C PRO A 205 -10.40 12.14 2.59
N GLN A 206 -10.03 12.97 3.56
CA GLN A 206 -9.80 14.40 3.37
C GLN A 206 -8.31 14.71 3.18
N PRO A 207 -7.92 15.74 2.39
CA PRO A 207 -8.78 16.65 1.64
C PRO A 207 -9.16 16.11 0.25
N GLY A 208 -8.81 14.87 -0.08
CA GLY A 208 -8.98 14.28 -1.40
C GLY A 208 -10.44 14.28 -1.89
N GLU A 209 -11.38 13.88 -1.05
CA GLU A 209 -12.80 13.91 -1.38
C GLU A 209 -13.32 15.35 -1.56
N ALA A 210 -12.97 16.27 -0.66
CA ALA A 210 -13.38 17.67 -0.79
C ALA A 210 -12.83 18.32 -2.07
N LEU A 211 -11.58 18.05 -2.42
CA LEU A 211 -10.99 18.54 -3.67
C LEU A 211 -11.72 17.98 -4.91
N LEU A 212 -12.14 16.72 -4.86
CA LEU A 212 -12.92 16.10 -5.93
C LEU A 212 -14.30 16.76 -6.06
N ARG A 213 -15.01 16.98 -4.95
CA ARG A 213 -16.30 17.71 -4.93
C ARG A 213 -16.17 19.13 -5.46
N CYS A 214 -15.12 19.84 -5.06
CA CYS A 214 -14.83 21.18 -5.52
C CYS A 214 -14.64 21.22 -7.05
N ALA A 215 -13.92 20.24 -7.62
CA ALA A 215 -13.73 20.12 -9.06
C ALA A 215 -15.04 19.85 -9.83
N LEU A 216 -16.04 19.25 -9.17
CA LEU A 216 -17.38 19.01 -9.72
C LEU A 216 -18.34 20.19 -9.52
N GLY A 217 -17.89 21.28 -8.90
CA GLY A 217 -18.70 22.47 -8.61
C GLY A 217 -19.44 22.45 -7.27
N ASP A 218 -19.33 21.36 -6.49
CA ASP A 218 -19.89 21.25 -5.13
C ASP A 218 -18.94 21.91 -4.10
N VAL A 219 -18.70 23.21 -4.29
CA VAL A 219 -17.66 23.97 -3.57
C VAL A 219 -18.03 24.18 -2.10
N ASP A 220 -19.30 24.41 -1.78
CA ASP A 220 -19.73 24.66 -0.41
C ASP A 220 -19.59 23.41 0.48
N THR A 221 -19.95 22.24 -0.04
CA THR A 221 -19.75 20.96 0.66
C THR A 221 -18.25 20.68 0.84
N ALA A 222 -17.44 20.92 -0.20
CA ALA A 222 -15.99 20.77 -0.12
C ALA A 222 -15.38 21.64 0.98
N ARG A 223 -15.78 22.92 1.06
CA ARG A 223 -15.35 23.85 2.11
C ARG A 223 -15.76 23.37 3.50
N ALA A 224 -17.00 22.95 3.67
CA ALA A 224 -17.48 22.44 4.95
C ALA A 224 -16.70 21.21 5.41
N GLN A 225 -16.46 20.26 4.51
CA GLN A 225 -15.71 19.03 4.78
C GLN A 225 -14.25 19.31 5.15
N VAL A 226 -13.55 20.14 4.38
CA VAL A 226 -12.14 20.44 4.66
C VAL A 226 -11.98 21.22 5.96
N ARG A 227 -12.89 22.16 6.27
CA ARG A 227 -12.91 22.89 7.56
C ARG A 227 -13.10 21.95 8.74
N ALA A 228 -14.07 21.04 8.64
CA ALA A 228 -14.32 20.05 9.68
C ALA A 228 -13.09 19.16 9.92
N ALA A 229 -12.44 18.71 8.83
CA ALA A 229 -11.24 17.91 8.92
C ALA A 229 -10.06 18.66 9.56
N ILE A 230 -9.83 19.93 9.17
CA ILE A 230 -8.79 20.79 9.76
C ILE A 230 -9.02 20.92 11.27
N ALA A 231 -10.26 21.21 11.69
CA ALA A 231 -10.60 21.44 13.09
C ALA A 231 -10.34 20.24 14.02
N THR A 232 -10.34 19.01 13.49
CA THR A 232 -10.11 17.78 14.27
C THR A 232 -8.77 17.12 13.97
N SER A 233 -7.94 17.72 13.12
CA SER A 233 -6.69 17.11 12.64
C SER A 233 -5.57 17.16 13.67
N ASP A 234 -4.63 16.21 13.55
CA ASP A 234 -3.37 16.26 14.26
C ASP A 234 -2.31 17.05 13.48
N SER A 235 -1.15 17.29 14.10
CA SER A 235 -0.05 18.04 13.48
C SER A 235 0.56 17.36 12.24
N ARG A 236 0.27 16.08 12.01
CA ARG A 236 0.78 15.28 10.89
C ARG A 236 -0.10 15.44 9.65
N GLU A 237 -1.41 15.50 9.84
CA GLU A 237 -2.39 15.64 8.76
C GLU A 237 -2.62 17.10 8.35
N LEU A 238 -2.48 18.02 9.31
CA LEU A 238 -2.76 19.45 9.14
C LEU A 238 -2.09 20.08 7.90
N PRO A 239 -0.80 19.85 7.58
CA PRO A 239 -0.18 20.46 6.39
C PRO A 239 -0.85 20.06 5.08
N ARG A 240 -1.33 18.82 4.99
CA ARG A 240 -1.99 18.33 3.78
C ARG A 240 -3.39 18.91 3.66
N LEU A 241 -4.12 18.98 4.78
CA LEU A 241 -5.46 19.56 4.85
C LEU A 241 -5.45 21.06 4.56
N LEU A 242 -4.50 21.82 5.11
CA LEU A 242 -4.35 23.25 4.84
C LEU A 242 -4.08 23.53 3.36
N ARG A 243 -3.20 22.75 2.71
CA ARG A 243 -2.96 22.89 1.25
C ARG A 243 -4.25 22.68 0.44
N GLY A 244 -4.99 21.61 0.76
CA GLY A 244 -6.30 21.37 0.13
C GLY A 244 -7.31 22.48 0.42
N GLY A 245 -7.32 23.02 1.65
CA GLY A 245 -8.15 24.15 2.05
C GLY A 245 -7.86 25.42 1.24
N VAL A 246 -6.59 25.74 0.98
CA VAL A 246 -6.18 26.85 0.12
C VAL A 246 -6.76 26.67 -1.29
N GLU A 247 -6.56 25.50 -1.90
CA GLU A 247 -7.07 25.21 -3.25
C GLU A 247 -8.59 25.37 -3.35
N ILE A 248 -9.32 24.79 -2.39
CA ILE A 248 -10.79 24.86 -2.33
C ILE A 248 -11.27 26.30 -2.13
N ALA A 249 -10.65 27.06 -1.22
CA ALA A 249 -11.01 28.46 -0.98
C ALA A 249 -10.72 29.35 -2.21
N LEU A 250 -9.61 29.12 -2.92
CA LEU A 250 -9.31 29.83 -4.16
C LEU A 250 -10.26 29.47 -5.31
N ALA A 251 -10.81 28.26 -5.34
CA ALA A 251 -11.86 27.86 -6.27
C ALA A 251 -13.19 28.54 -5.95
N ALA A 252 -13.50 28.73 -4.66
CA ALA A 252 -14.67 29.46 -4.17
C ALA A 252 -14.59 30.98 -4.37
N GLY A 253 -13.43 31.52 -4.71
CA GLY A 253 -13.19 32.98 -4.77
C GLY A 253 -12.95 33.61 -3.39
N GLU A 254 -12.76 32.80 -2.35
CA GLU A 254 -12.68 33.21 -0.95
C GLU A 254 -11.21 33.45 -0.57
N VAL A 255 -10.65 34.52 -1.16
CA VAL A 255 -9.20 34.80 -1.10
C VAL A 255 -8.69 35.05 0.32
N ASP A 256 -9.50 35.64 1.20
CA ASP A 256 -9.10 35.87 2.59
C ASP A 256 -9.04 34.58 3.42
N GLU A 257 -9.92 33.63 3.14
CA GLU A 257 -9.86 32.30 3.76
C GLU A 257 -8.62 31.52 3.27
N ALA A 258 -8.35 31.55 1.97
CA ALA A 258 -7.16 30.93 1.39
C ALA A 258 -5.87 31.51 1.99
N GLU A 259 -5.79 32.83 2.15
CA GLU A 259 -4.65 33.49 2.80
C GLU A 259 -4.55 33.12 4.29
N GLY A 260 -5.68 32.88 4.98
CA GLY A 260 -5.71 32.36 6.35
C GLY A 260 -5.05 31.00 6.46
N TYR A 261 -5.48 30.02 5.65
CA TYR A 261 -4.90 28.68 5.63
C TYR A 261 -3.42 28.68 5.23
N LEU A 262 -3.05 29.51 4.26
CA LEU A 262 -1.66 29.62 3.83
C LEU A 262 -0.78 30.18 4.95
N ARG A 263 -1.21 31.24 5.65
CA ARG A 263 -0.47 31.80 6.79
C ARG A 263 -0.24 30.78 7.90
N GLU A 264 -1.27 29.99 8.21
CA GLU A 264 -1.15 28.92 9.20
C GLU A 264 -0.12 27.86 8.75
N LEU A 265 -0.21 27.43 7.48
CA LEU A 265 0.72 26.47 6.89
C LEU A 265 2.18 26.96 6.96
N GLU A 266 2.42 28.21 6.55
CA GLU A 266 3.77 28.79 6.51
C GLU A 266 4.35 28.97 7.91
N SER A 267 3.52 29.37 8.89
CA SER A 267 3.95 29.58 10.27
C SER A 267 4.47 28.31 10.95
N ALA A 268 3.90 27.15 10.61
CA ALA A 268 4.20 25.88 11.27
C ALA A 268 5.09 24.95 10.42
N TYR A 269 5.03 25.05 9.10
CA TYR A 269 5.62 24.06 8.18
C TYR A 269 6.51 24.66 7.09
N GLY A 270 6.68 25.99 7.07
CA GLY A 270 7.53 26.71 6.12
C GLY A 270 6.83 27.13 4.84
N ASP A 271 7.53 27.95 4.05
CA ASP A 271 6.95 28.65 2.90
C ASP A 271 6.51 27.72 1.77
N ASP A 272 5.27 27.91 1.28
CA ASP A 272 4.78 27.28 0.05
C ASP A 272 4.66 28.32 -1.08
N THR A 273 5.77 28.54 -1.78
CA THR A 273 5.92 29.58 -2.81
C THR A 273 4.90 29.46 -3.95
N VAL A 274 4.47 28.24 -4.28
CA VAL A 274 3.47 28.01 -5.34
C VAL A 274 2.10 28.50 -4.88
N LEU A 275 1.65 28.06 -3.70
CA LEU A 275 0.37 28.50 -3.13
C LEU A 275 0.35 30.00 -2.83
N ARG A 276 1.46 30.54 -2.33
CA ARG A 276 1.61 32.00 -2.15
C ARG A 276 1.44 32.76 -3.45
N GLY A 277 2.06 32.28 -4.52
CA GLY A 277 1.88 32.82 -5.86
C GLY A 277 0.41 32.78 -6.30
N ALA A 278 -0.26 31.64 -6.14
CA ALA A 278 -1.67 31.47 -6.51
C ALA A 278 -2.61 32.44 -5.76
N VAL A 279 -2.42 32.59 -4.44
CA VAL A 279 -3.20 33.53 -3.61
C VAL A 279 -2.97 34.98 -4.09
N LEU A 280 -1.71 35.37 -4.35
CA LEU A 280 -1.38 36.71 -4.86
C LEU A 280 -2.01 37.00 -6.22
N VAL A 281 -2.06 36.01 -7.14
CA VAL A 281 -2.77 36.15 -8.43
C VAL A 281 -4.25 36.41 -8.19
N ARG A 282 -4.90 35.61 -7.34
CA ARG A 282 -6.34 35.76 -7.04
C ARG A 282 -6.67 37.06 -6.32
N ARG A 283 -5.72 37.63 -5.58
CA ARG A 283 -5.84 38.94 -4.91
C ARG A 283 -5.55 40.13 -5.84
N GLY A 284 -5.17 39.89 -7.10
CA GLY A 284 -4.83 40.95 -8.05
C GLY A 284 -3.41 41.51 -7.91
N ARG A 285 -2.56 40.94 -7.06
CA ARG A 285 -1.17 41.37 -6.83
C ARG A 285 -0.21 40.73 -7.83
N TYR A 286 -0.49 40.92 -9.12
CA TYR A 286 0.14 40.16 -10.20
C TYR A 286 1.67 40.31 -10.29
N ARG A 287 2.21 41.52 -10.07
CA ARG A 287 3.67 41.75 -10.12
C ARG A 287 4.41 40.99 -9.03
N GLU A 288 3.82 40.92 -7.84
CA GLU A 288 4.38 40.20 -6.70
C GLU A 288 4.24 38.69 -6.92
N ALA A 289 3.07 38.24 -7.40
CA ALA A 289 2.84 36.85 -7.77
C ALA A 289 3.89 36.34 -8.76
N LEU A 290 4.20 37.12 -9.81
CA LEU A 290 5.22 36.75 -10.80
C LEU A 290 6.62 36.61 -10.18
N THR A 291 6.96 37.44 -9.21
CA THR A 291 8.25 37.35 -8.51
C THR A 291 8.34 36.03 -7.74
N VAL A 292 7.31 35.71 -6.97
CA VAL A 292 7.23 34.49 -6.15
C VAL A 292 7.20 33.23 -7.02
N LEU A 293 6.34 33.19 -8.05
CA LEU A 293 6.20 32.02 -8.94
C LEU A 293 7.47 31.74 -9.76
N ARG A 294 8.19 32.79 -10.20
CA ARG A 294 9.49 32.60 -10.88
C ARG A 294 10.59 32.11 -9.93
N ALA A 295 10.54 32.51 -8.65
CA ALA A 295 11.42 31.95 -7.64
C ALA A 295 11.11 30.46 -7.41
N ALA A 296 9.83 30.09 -7.35
CA ALA A 296 9.40 28.70 -7.22
C ALA A 296 9.97 27.80 -8.34
N LEU A 297 9.95 28.26 -9.61
CA LEU A 297 10.52 27.50 -10.73
C LEU A 297 12.03 27.17 -10.59
N ARG A 298 12.76 27.88 -9.74
CA ARG A 298 14.19 27.63 -9.48
C ARG A 298 14.43 26.57 -8.41
N GLU A 299 13.38 26.17 -7.68
CA GLU A 299 13.51 25.21 -6.58
C GLU A 299 13.81 23.79 -7.11
N PRO A 300 14.75 23.05 -6.48
CA PRO A 300 15.10 21.70 -6.89
C PRO A 300 13.93 20.72 -6.94
N ARG A 301 12.96 20.85 -6.02
CA ARG A 301 11.76 20.00 -5.94
C ARG A 301 10.87 20.12 -7.19
N LEU A 302 10.74 21.32 -7.75
CA LEU A 302 9.87 21.58 -8.90
C LEU A 302 10.50 21.13 -10.22
N ARG A 303 11.85 21.04 -10.30
CA ARG A 303 12.54 20.53 -11.50
C ARG A 303 12.22 19.07 -11.82
N GLN A 304 11.86 18.27 -10.82
CA GLN A 304 11.61 16.84 -10.97
C GLN A 304 10.16 16.50 -11.35
N SER A 305 9.24 17.48 -11.34
CA SER A 305 7.82 17.27 -11.68
C SER A 305 7.39 18.14 -12.86
N ALA A 306 7.06 17.51 -13.99
CA ALA A 306 6.49 18.21 -15.15
C ALA A 306 5.12 18.83 -14.83
N ALA A 307 4.28 18.10 -14.10
CA ALA A 307 2.94 18.56 -13.71
C ALA A 307 3.00 19.81 -12.81
N ALA A 308 3.87 19.81 -11.79
CA ALA A 308 3.99 20.95 -10.88
C ALA A 308 4.57 22.19 -11.58
N ARG A 309 5.44 22.02 -12.59
CA ARG A 309 5.88 23.14 -13.44
C ARG A 309 4.75 23.69 -14.30
N ALA A 310 3.95 22.82 -14.91
CA ALA A 310 2.80 23.22 -15.72
C ALA A 310 1.79 24.05 -14.89
N GLU A 311 1.55 23.66 -13.64
CA GLU A 311 0.72 24.41 -12.70
C GLU A 311 1.26 25.82 -12.44
N VAL A 312 2.56 25.94 -12.12
CA VAL A 312 3.20 27.26 -11.91
C VAL A 312 3.12 28.12 -13.17
N HIS A 313 3.32 27.54 -14.35
CA HIS A 313 3.17 28.25 -15.62
C HIS A 313 1.73 28.75 -15.84
N ALA A 314 0.71 27.94 -15.53
CA ALA A 314 -0.69 28.37 -15.63
C ALA A 314 -1.00 29.56 -14.71
N TRP A 315 -0.41 29.60 -13.50
CA TRP A 315 -0.54 30.77 -12.61
C TRP A 315 0.19 32.00 -13.14
N ILE A 316 1.39 31.84 -13.72
CA ILE A 316 2.13 32.93 -14.36
C ILE A 316 1.33 33.52 -15.54
N GLU A 317 0.72 32.69 -16.38
CA GLU A 317 -0.12 33.13 -17.49
C GLU A 317 -1.33 33.93 -16.99
N ARG A 318 -2.02 33.44 -15.96
CA ARG A 318 -3.11 34.19 -15.30
C ARG A 318 -2.66 35.53 -14.74
N ALA A 319 -1.46 35.61 -14.17
CA ALA A 319 -0.91 36.87 -13.66
C ALA A 319 -0.64 37.88 -14.79
N TYR A 320 -0.10 37.43 -15.93
CA TYR A 320 0.09 38.31 -17.09
C TYR A 320 -1.23 38.77 -17.70
N ALA A 321 -2.21 37.87 -17.84
CA ALA A 321 -3.53 38.24 -18.33
C ALA A 321 -4.15 39.34 -17.44
N GLY A 322 -4.06 39.18 -16.11
CA GLY A 322 -4.53 40.19 -15.16
C GLY A 322 -3.85 41.55 -15.27
N LEU A 323 -2.53 41.57 -15.55
CA LEU A 323 -1.80 42.83 -15.79
C LEU A 323 -2.28 43.54 -17.06
N LEU A 324 -2.53 42.80 -18.13
CA LEU A 324 -3.00 43.35 -19.39
C LEU A 324 -4.41 43.95 -19.24
N THR A 325 -5.31 43.26 -18.55
CA THR A 325 -6.67 43.76 -18.30
C THR A 325 -6.71 44.95 -17.33
N ALA A 326 -5.79 45.02 -16.37
CA ALA A 326 -5.73 46.14 -15.42
C ALA A 326 -5.07 47.40 -15.99
N SER A 327 -4.41 47.29 -17.15
CA SER A 327 -3.78 48.40 -17.87
C SER A 327 -4.64 49.00 -18.99
N ALA A 328 -5.77 48.36 -19.31
CA ALA A 328 -6.77 48.79 -20.29
C ALA A 328 -7.90 49.56 -19.60
#